data_AF-A0A957YPS9-F1
#
_entry.id   AF-A0A957YPS9-F1
#
_cell.length_a   1.000
_cell.length_b   1.000
_cell.length_c   1.000
_cell.angle_alpha   90.00
_cell.angle_beta   90.00
_cell.angle_gamma   90.00
#
_symmetry.space_group_name_H-M   'P 1'
#
loop_
_entity.id
_entity.type
_entity.pdbx_description
1 polymer ?
#
loop_
_entity_poly.entity_id
_entity_poly.type
_entity_poly.pdbx_seq_one_letter_code
_entity_poly.pdbx_strand_id
1 'polypeptide(L)'
;MTLETGSQVWAELCKRGGVDISYYDLELELDLKSRFSFDTNQSLMDSLENNNVNATEFLVELFGVARPFIFIFQSILETAERIAATQGRDNLQIHFDFRIVDSLKLVP
;
A
#
# COMPACT_ATOMS: atom_id res chain seq x y z
N MET A 1 8.75 -12.19 -16.67
CA MET A 1 7.65 -11.33 -17.18
C MET A 1 8.15 -9.91 -17.06
N THR A 2 8.18 -9.15 -18.15
CA THR A 2 8.54 -7.72 -18.11
C THR A 2 7.23 -6.95 -17.95
N LEU A 3 7.16 -6.05 -16.97
CA LEU A 3 6.01 -5.17 -16.77
C LEU A 3 6.30 -3.88 -17.53
N GLU A 4 5.55 -3.63 -18.61
CA GLU A 4 5.80 -2.50 -19.52
C GLU A 4 4.78 -1.37 -19.32
N THR A 5 3.59 -1.70 -18.79
CA THR A 5 2.49 -0.75 -18.59
C THR A 5 2.16 -0.58 -17.10
N GLY A 6 1.58 0.57 -16.75
CA GLY A 6 1.13 0.87 -15.40
C GLY A 6 0.02 -0.08 -14.94
N SER A 7 -0.88 -0.48 -15.83
CA SER A 7 -1.94 -1.45 -15.53
C SER A 7 -1.39 -2.83 -15.16
N GLN A 8 -0.35 -3.30 -15.86
CA GLN A 8 0.34 -4.54 -15.49
C GLN A 8 1.00 -4.46 -14.11
N VAL A 9 1.63 -3.34 -13.79
CA VAL A 9 2.22 -3.11 -12.46
C VAL A 9 1.12 -3.11 -11.39
N TRP A 10 0.03 -2.37 -11.62
CA TRP A 10 -1.10 -2.29 -10.69
C TRP A 10 -1.76 -3.66 -10.44
N ALA A 11 -1.95 -4.45 -11.50
CA ALA A 11 -2.50 -5.80 -11.39
C ALA A 11 -1.60 -6.73 -10.55
N GLU A 12 -0.28 -6.67 -10.71
CA GLU A 12 0.64 -7.47 -9.88
C GLU A 12 0.69 -6.98 -8.44
N LEU A 13 0.52 -5.68 -8.18
CA LEU A 13 0.40 -5.15 -6.81
C LEU A 13 -0.88 -5.64 -6.13
N CYS A 14 -2.02 -5.65 -6.82
CA CYS A 14 -3.27 -6.19 -6.28
C CYS A 14 -3.17 -7.70 -6.04
N LYS A 15 -2.52 -8.44 -6.95
CA LYS A 15 -2.44 -9.90 -6.89
C LYS A 15 -1.42 -10.42 -5.89
N ARG A 16 -0.26 -9.76 -5.79
CA ARG A 16 0.91 -10.25 -5.02
C ARG A 16 1.48 -9.24 -4.05
N GLY A 17 1.27 -7.95 -4.32
CA GLY A 17 1.74 -6.85 -3.46
C GLY A 17 0.87 -6.63 -2.22
N GLY A 18 -0.27 -7.31 -2.12
CA GLY A 18 -1.17 -7.22 -0.98
C GLY A 18 -2.06 -5.97 -0.98
N VAL A 19 -2.15 -5.27 -2.12
CA VAL A 19 -3.07 -4.13 -2.28
C VAL A 19 -4.50 -4.65 -2.41
N ASP A 20 -5.37 -4.29 -1.46
CA ASP A 20 -6.78 -4.63 -1.46
C ASP A 20 -7.67 -3.39 -1.42
N ILE A 21 -8.08 -2.97 -2.62
CA ILE A 21 -8.99 -1.84 -2.86
C ILE A 21 -10.41 -2.07 -2.35
N SER A 22 -10.79 -3.31 -1.99
CA SER A 22 -12.12 -3.62 -1.46
C SER A 22 -12.24 -3.31 0.03
N TYR A 23 -11.12 -3.09 0.72
CA TYR A 23 -11.10 -2.88 2.16
C TYR A 23 -10.31 -1.63 2.57
N TYR A 24 -8.99 -1.70 2.57
CA TYR A 24 -8.15 -0.69 3.24
C TYR A 24 -7.38 0.21 2.26
N ASP A 25 -7.13 -0.24 1.03
CA ASP A 25 -6.27 0.47 0.08
C ASP A 25 -7.06 1.31 -0.94
N LEU A 26 -8.34 1.55 -0.69
CA LEU A 26 -9.17 2.40 -1.56
C LEU A 26 -8.61 3.84 -1.64
N GLU A 27 -8.05 4.37 -0.55
CA GLU A 27 -7.42 5.69 -0.54
C GLU A 27 -6.19 5.75 -1.46
N LEU A 28 -5.40 4.68 -1.53
CA LEU A 28 -4.26 4.59 -2.45
C LEU A 28 -4.73 4.69 -3.91
N GLU A 29 -5.82 4.01 -4.26
CA GLU A 29 -6.39 4.09 -5.61
C GLU A 29 -6.86 5.52 -5.94
N LEU A 30 -7.56 6.17 -5.00
CA LEU A 30 -8.06 7.54 -5.17
C LEU A 30 -6.93 8.57 -5.29
N ASP A 31 -5.89 8.45 -4.47
CA ASP A 31 -4.72 9.32 -4.54
C ASP A 31 -3.98 9.18 -5.86
N LEU A 32 -3.82 7.94 -6.36
CA LEU A 32 -3.23 7.71 -7.68
C LEU A 32 -4.08 8.28 -8.80
N LYS A 33 -5.40 8.10 -8.77
CA LYS A 33 -6.31 8.76 -9.72
C LYS A 33 -6.17 10.27 -9.67
N SER A 34 -6.04 10.86 -8.48
CA SER A 34 -5.82 12.30 -8.31
C SER A 34 -4.50 12.76 -8.93
N ARG A 35 -3.40 12.02 -8.74
CA ARG A 35 -2.09 12.33 -9.34
C ARG A 35 -2.14 12.36 -10.88
N PHE A 36 -2.84 11.41 -11.47
CA PHE A 36 -3.01 11.31 -12.92
C PHE A 36 -4.16 12.15 -13.47
N SER A 37 -4.92 12.85 -12.62
CA SER A 37 -6.15 13.57 -12.98
C SER A 37 -7.19 12.67 -13.70
N PHE A 38 -7.29 11.42 -13.26
CA PHE A 38 -8.26 10.45 -13.76
C PHE A 38 -9.63 10.64 -13.13
N ASP A 39 -10.66 10.15 -13.83
CA ASP A 39 -12.03 10.13 -13.32
C ASP A 39 -12.13 9.18 -12.11
N THR A 40 -12.67 9.68 -11.01
CA THR A 40 -12.87 8.92 -9.78
C THR A 40 -13.94 7.83 -9.90
N ASN A 41 -14.84 7.95 -10.88
CA ASN A 41 -15.91 6.98 -11.11
C ASN A 41 -15.46 5.76 -11.92
N GLN A 42 -14.32 5.83 -12.59
CA GLN A 42 -13.73 4.69 -13.32
C GLN A 42 -12.73 3.96 -12.43
N SER A 43 -12.50 2.66 -12.68
CA SER A 43 -11.43 1.95 -11.97
C SER A 43 -10.06 2.50 -12.37
N LEU A 44 -9.08 2.43 -11.46
CA LEU A 44 -7.71 2.83 -11.80
C LEU A 44 -7.13 1.95 -12.91
N MET A 45 -7.50 0.66 -12.93
CA MET A 45 -7.07 -0.27 -13.97
C MET A 45 -7.51 0.21 -15.36
N ASP A 46 -8.81 0.50 -15.53
CA ASP A 46 -9.35 0.99 -16.81
C ASP A 46 -8.72 2.33 -17.19
N SER A 47 -8.51 3.21 -16.21
CA SER A 47 -7.90 4.52 -16.44
C SER A 47 -6.45 4.39 -16.94
N LEU A 48 -5.66 3.48 -16.36
CA LEU A 48 -4.28 3.23 -16.77
C LEU A 48 -4.20 2.63 -18.17
N GLU A 49 -5.12 1.72 -18.51
CA GLU A 49 -5.20 1.12 -19.85
C GLU A 49 -5.64 2.15 -20.91
N ASN A 50 -6.71 2.90 -20.64
CA ASN A 50 -7.26 3.89 -21.58
C ASN A 50 -6.28 5.03 -21.88
N ASN A 51 -5.45 5.40 -20.90
CA ASN A 51 -4.46 6.47 -21.05
C ASN A 51 -3.07 5.95 -21.46
N ASN A 52 -2.90 4.64 -21.70
CA ASN A 52 -1.63 4.00 -22.09
C ASN A 52 -0.45 4.39 -21.19
N VAL A 53 -0.68 4.44 -19.87
CA VAL A 53 0.39 4.80 -18.91
C VAL A 53 1.45 3.72 -18.89
N ASN A 54 2.72 4.11 -19.03
CA ASN A 54 3.84 3.18 -18.97
C ASN A 54 4.22 2.84 -17.52
N ALA A 55 4.93 1.74 -17.32
CA ALA A 55 5.28 1.25 -15.99
C ALA A 55 6.13 2.25 -15.17
N THR A 56 7.07 2.96 -15.80
CA THR A 56 7.96 3.89 -15.11
C THR A 56 7.19 5.10 -14.57
N GLU A 57 6.34 5.68 -15.41
CA GLU A 57 5.47 6.80 -15.05
C GLU A 57 4.53 6.43 -13.89
N PHE A 58 3.92 5.25 -13.98
CA PHE A 58 3.09 4.73 -12.90
C PHE A 58 3.86 4.58 -11.58
N LEU A 59 5.07 4.01 -11.61
CA LEU A 59 5.89 3.81 -10.42
C LEU A 59 6.31 5.12 -9.76
N VAL A 60 6.59 6.17 -10.55
CA VAL A 60 6.93 7.50 -10.01
C VAL A 60 5.79 8.05 -9.17
N GLU A 61 4.56 8.02 -9.68
CA GLU A 61 3.40 8.50 -8.94
C GLU A 61 3.05 7.60 -7.75
N LEU A 62 3.17 6.27 -7.91
CA LEU A 62 2.99 5.31 -6.82
C LEU A 62 3.92 5.61 -5.63
N PHE A 63 5.22 5.77 -5.89
CA PHE A 63 6.15 6.13 -4.83
C PHE A 63 5.94 7.55 -4.33
N GLY A 64 5.43 8.47 -5.16
CA GLY A 64 5.02 9.80 -4.75
C GLY A 64 3.90 9.78 -3.70
N VAL A 65 2.89 8.92 -3.90
CA VAL A 65 1.79 8.71 -2.94
C VAL A 65 2.27 7.96 -1.70
N ALA A 66 3.13 6.94 -1.86
CA ALA A 66 3.64 6.15 -0.73
C ALA A 66 4.70 6.89 0.13
N ARG A 67 5.30 7.96 -0.38
CA ARG A 67 6.43 8.68 0.26
C ARG A 67 6.18 9.12 1.70
N PRO A 68 5.01 9.67 2.09
CA PRO A 68 4.74 10.04 3.47
C PRO A 68 4.81 8.84 4.44
N PHE A 69 4.41 7.65 3.99
CA PHE A 69 4.41 6.44 4.82
C PHE A 69 5.83 5.94 5.13
N ILE A 70 6.77 6.12 4.20
CA ILE A 70 8.18 5.73 4.39
C ILE A 70 8.81 6.50 5.57
N PHE A 71 8.54 7.81 5.67
CA PHE A 71 9.06 8.63 6.78
C PHE A 71 8.42 8.28 8.12
N ILE A 72 7.14 7.92 8.12
CA ILE A 72 6.45 7.44 9.33
C ILE A 72 7.05 6.11 9.78
N PHE A 73 7.27 5.17 8.86
CA PHE A 73 7.86 3.87 9.17
C PHE A 73 9.29 4.01 9.70
N GLN A 74 10.10 4.87 9.09
CA GLN A 74 11.43 5.20 9.59
C GLN A 74 11.39 5.77 11.00
N SER A 75 10.46 6.69 11.27
CA SER A 75 10.28 7.29 12.61
C SER A 75 9.82 6.27 13.66
N ILE A 76 8.99 5.30 13.26
CA ILE A 76 8.56 4.18 14.12
C ILE A 76 9.75 3.27 14.44
N LEU A 77 10.56 2.92 13.44
CA LEU A 77 11.77 2.11 13.64
C LEU A 77 12.78 2.81 14.56
N GLU A 78 13.08 4.08 14.31
CA GLU A 78 13.97 4.88 15.17
C GLU A 78 13.45 4.97 16.60
N THR A 79 12.13 5.11 16.77
CA THR A 79 11.51 5.13 18.09
C THR A 79 11.61 3.78 18.78
N ALA A 80 11.36 2.68 18.05
CA ALA A 80 11.49 1.32 18.57
C ALA A 80 12.94 1.00 18.98
N GLU A 81 13.92 1.38 18.16
CA GLU A 81 15.34 1.24 18.46
C GLU A 81 15.74 2.03 19.69
N ARG A 82 15.27 3.27 19.83
CA ARG A 82 15.50 4.09 21.02
C ARG A 82 14.91 3.46 22.26
N ILE A 83 13.68 2.97 22.21
CA ILE A 83 13.03 2.29 23.34
C ILE A 83 13.80 1.02 23.72
N ALA A 84 14.23 0.22 22.73
CA ALA A 84 15.06 -0.96 22.94
C ALA A 84 16.42 -0.65 23.58
N ALA A 85 17.05 0.45 23.17
CA ALA A 85 18.30 0.92 23.76
C ALA A 85 18.12 1.45 25.20
N THR A 86 16.94 1.99 25.54
CA THR A 86 16.69 2.61 26.85
C THR A 86 16.18 1.61 27.89
N GLN A 87 15.44 0.57 27.49
CA GLN A 87 14.79 -0.39 28.40
C GLN A 87 15.50 -1.75 28.54
N GLY A 88 16.59 -1.98 27.81
CA GLY A 88 17.32 -3.25 27.81
C GLY A 88 16.66 -4.30 26.90
N ARG A 89 17.49 -5.01 26.13
CA ARG A 89 17.10 -5.98 25.07
C ARG A 89 16.10 -7.06 25.51
N ASP A 90 16.00 -7.33 26.82
CA ASP A 90 15.27 -8.49 27.35
C ASP A 90 13.77 -8.25 27.59
N ASN A 91 13.29 -7.00 27.56
CA ASN A 91 11.87 -6.67 27.83
C ASN A 91 11.01 -6.39 26.59
N LEU A 92 11.60 -6.38 25.39
CA LEU A 92 10.86 -6.19 24.14
C LEU A 92 10.57 -7.51 23.45
N GLN A 93 9.69 -8.31 24.05
CA GLN A 93 8.88 -9.24 23.27
C GLN A 93 7.80 -8.44 22.53
N ILE A 94 8.17 -7.71 21.49
CA ILE A 94 7.17 -7.19 20.55
C ILE A 94 6.69 -8.38 19.72
N HIS A 95 5.58 -8.98 20.14
CA HIS A 95 4.83 -9.93 19.31
C HIS A 95 3.85 -9.12 18.45
N PHE A 96 4.14 -9.02 17.16
CA PHE A 96 3.14 -8.57 16.19
C PHE A 96 2.21 -9.75 15.88
N ASP A 97 1.06 -9.78 16.56
CA ASP A 97 0.01 -10.76 16.30
C ASP A 97 -0.96 -10.18 15.29
N PHE A 98 -0.69 -10.42 14.00
CA PHE A 98 -1.62 -10.08 12.92
C PHE A 98 -2.73 -11.14 12.86
N ARG A 99 -3.56 -11.24 13.92
CA ARG A 99 -4.80 -12.00 13.80
C ARG A 99 -5.72 -11.25 12.87
N ILE A 100 -5.91 -11.81 11.68
CA ILE A 100 -7.10 -11.57 10.88
C ILE A 100 -8.28 -11.82 11.82
N VAL A 101 -9.00 -10.76 12.18
CA VAL A 101 -10.23 -10.90 12.93
C VAL A 101 -11.25 -11.50 11.95
N ASP A 102 -11.34 -12.83 11.95
CA ASP A 102 -12.50 -13.55 11.42
C ASP A 102 -13.73 -13.17 12.27
N SER A 103 -14.28 -11.99 12.02
CA SER A 103 -15.67 -11.68 12.33
C SER A 103 -16.33 -11.46 10.98
N LEU A 104 -17.13 -12.39 10.48
CA LEU A 104 -18.49 -12.58 10.96
C LEU A 104 -19.05 -13.93 10.51
N LYS A 105 -19.27 -14.84 11.46
CA LYS A 105 -20.47 -15.70 11.46
C LYS A 105 -21.06 -15.69 12.86
N LEU A 106 -21.93 -14.72 13.10
CA LEU A 106 -22.96 -14.85 14.12
C LEU A 106 -23.92 -15.95 13.63
N VAL A 107 -23.92 -17.08 14.31
CA VAL A 107 -24.95 -18.11 14.23
C VAL A 107 -25.61 -18.18 15.59
N PRO A 108 -26.94 -18.17 15.62
CA PRO A 108 -27.63 -19.34 16.17
C PRO A 108 -28.24 -20.22 15.08
#